data_AF-A0A9J6QUK9-F1
#
_entry.id   AF-A0A9J6QUK9-F1
#
_cell.length_a   1.000
_cell.length_b   1.000
_cell.length_c   1.000
_cell.angle_alpha   90.00
_cell.angle_beta   90.00
_cell.angle_gamma   90.00
#
_symmetry.space_group_name_H-M   'P 1'
#
loop_
_entity.id
_entity.type
_entity.pdbx_description
1 polymer ?
#
loop_
_entity_poly.entity_id
_entity_poly.type
_entity_poly.pdbx_seq_one_letter_code
_entity_poly.pdbx_strand_id
1 'polypeptide(L)' 'MELTENAIYDNLIDAGCSQQTAKQFINGLKNGKTADSLKLLTAHRRTLLDSLHDAQCKIDCLDYLLYMIKKEKTNLEKRR' A
#
# COMPACT_ATOMS: atom_id res chain seq x y z
N MET A 1 -2.33 2.15 27.84
CA MET A 1 -3.13 1.41 26.84
C MET A 1 -2.44 0.08 26.60
N GLU A 2 -3.02 -1.01 27.10
CA GLU A 2 -2.60 -2.35 26.67
C GLU A 2 -3.17 -2.59 25.27
N LEU A 3 -2.30 -2.85 24.30
CA LEU A 3 -2.71 -3.36 22.99
C LEU A 3 -3.17 -4.79 23.17
N THR A 4 -4.48 -5.02 23.08
CA THR A 4 -5.05 -6.37 23.14
C THR A 4 -4.76 -7.12 21.84
N GLU A 5 -4.74 -8.46 21.90
CA GLU A 5 -4.50 -9.29 20.72
C GLU A 5 -5.53 -9.04 19.61
N ASN A 6 -6.78 -8.79 19.98
CA ASN A 6 -7.84 -8.47 19.02
C ASN A 6 -7.56 -7.12 18.34
N ALA A 7 -7.18 -6.09 19.11
CA ALA A 7 -6.81 -4.80 18.53
C ALA A 7 -5.60 -4.92 17.60
N ILE A 8 -4.61 -5.74 17.94
CA ILE A 8 -3.47 -6.02 17.06
C ILE A 8 -3.96 -6.74 15.79
N TYR A 9 -4.80 -7.77 15.93
CA TYR A 9 -5.33 -8.53 14.81
C TYR A 9 -6.08 -7.63 13.83
N ASP A 10 -7.03 -6.83 14.33
CA ASP A 10 -7.87 -5.95 13.51
C ASP A 10 -7.01 -4.93 12.76
N ASN A 11 -6.04 -4.29 13.44
CA ASN A 11 -5.10 -3.38 12.79
C ASN A 11 -4.31 -4.04 11.65
N LEU A 12 -3.95 -5.32 11.80
CA LEU A 12 -3.22 -6.05 10.76
C LEU A 12 -4.11 -6.35 9.56
N ILE A 13 -5.37 -6.72 9.79
CA ILE A 13 -6.35 -6.93 8.73
C ILE A 13 -6.63 -5.62 7.99
N ASP A 14 -6.85 -4.52 8.71
CA ASP A 14 -7.09 -3.20 8.13
C ASP A 14 -5.89 -2.70 7.33
N ALA A 15 -4.66 -3.06 7.75
CA ALA A 15 -3.44 -2.78 7.00
C ALA A 15 -3.24 -3.70 5.78
N GLY A 16 -4.19 -4.60 5.47
CA GLY A 16 -4.14 -5.51 4.33
C GLY A 16 -3.27 -6.74 4.54
N CYS A 17 -2.91 -7.08 5.78
CA CYS A 17 -2.27 -8.37 6.06
C CYS A 17 -3.28 -9.51 5.89
N SER A 18 -2.81 -10.67 5.45
CA SER A 18 -3.64 -11.88 5.46
C SER A 18 -3.94 -12.33 6.89
N GLN A 19 -5.04 -13.06 7.09
CA GLN A 19 -5.36 -13.66 8.39
C GLN A 19 -4.25 -14.58 8.90
N GLN A 20 -3.56 -15.29 8.00
CA GLN A 20 -2.42 -16.15 8.33
C GLN A 20 -1.26 -15.31 8.88
N THR A 21 -0.92 -14.23 8.18
CA THR A 21 0.13 -13.28 8.58
C THR A 21 -0.18 -12.65 9.95
N ALA A 22 -1.43 -12.24 10.19
CA ALA A 22 -1.85 -11.66 11.46
C ALA A 22 -1.72 -12.65 12.62
N LYS A 23 -2.15 -13.91 12.43
CA LYS A 23 -1.99 -14.97 13.44
C LYS A 23 -0.52 -15.28 13.72
N GLN A 24 0.31 -15.35 12.67
CA GLN A 24 1.76 -15.58 12.82
C GLN A 24 2.43 -14.46 13.61
N PHE A 25 2.07 -13.20 13.34
CA PHE A 25 2.58 -12.03 14.06
C PHE A 25 2.23 -12.08 15.56
N ILE A 26 0.96 -12.31 15.89
CA ILE A 26 0.51 -12.38 17.30
C ILE A 26 1.20 -13.54 18.03
N ASN A 27 1.31 -14.71 17.39
CA ASN A 27 2.03 -15.84 17.97
C ASN A 27 3.53 -15.55 18.15
N GLY A 28 4.14 -14.81 17.21
CA GLY A 28 5.53 -14.35 17.32
C GLY A 28 5.74 -13.45 18.53
N LEU A 29 4.84 -12.49 18.76
CA LEU A 29 4.87 -11.64 19.95
C LEU A 29 4.76 -12.44 21.25
N LYS A 30 3.81 -13.39 21.34
CA LYS A 30 3.63 -14.24 22.52
C LYS A 30 4.86 -15.08 22.87
N ASN A 31 5.57 -15.56 21.85
CA ASN A 31 6.74 -16.41 22.03
C ASN A 31 8.06 -15.61 22.18
N GLY A 32 7.99 -14.29 22.42
CA GLY A 32 9.17 -13.43 22.56
C GLY A 32 9.94 -13.18 21.26
N LYS A 33 9.40 -13.58 20.11
CA LYS A 33 10.01 -13.38 18.77
C LYS A 33 9.63 -12.03 18.20
N THR A 34 9.76 -10.98 19.01
CA THR A 34 9.34 -9.62 18.66
C THR A 34 10.11 -9.08 17.46
N ALA A 35 11.42 -9.32 17.38
CA ALA A 35 12.25 -8.87 16.27
C ALA A 35 11.80 -9.44 14.91
N ASP A 36 11.49 -10.75 14.85
CA ASP A 36 11.02 -11.38 13.61
C ASP A 36 9.61 -10.93 13.25
N SER A 37 8.75 -10.72 14.25
CA SER A 37 7.41 -10.17 14.05
C SER A 37 7.48 -8.75 13.46
N LEU A 38 8.38 -7.89 13.96
CA LEU A 38 8.60 -6.55 13.44
C LEU A 38 9.20 -6.55 12.02
N LYS A 39 10.10 -7.49 11.71
CA LYS A 39 10.60 -7.67 10.33
C LYS A 39 9.47 -7.99 9.36
N LEU A 40 8.51 -8.83 9.78
CA LEU A 40 7.34 -9.16 8.97
C LEU A 40 6.54 -7.90 8.61
N LEU A 41 6.27 -7.02 9.59
CA LEU A 41 5.55 -5.76 9.32
C LEU A 41 6.35 -4.78 8.46
N THR A 42 7.66 -4.73 8.66
CA THR A 42 8.54 -3.86 7.86
C THR A 42 8.55 -4.29 6.40
N ALA A 43 8.57 -5.61 6.15
CA ALA A 43 8.45 -6.16 4.81
C ALA A 43 7.07 -5.84 4.19
N HIS A 44 5.98 -6.05 4.92
CA HIS A 44 4.63 -5.72 4.46
C HIS A 44 4.48 -4.24 4.11
N ARG A 45 4.98 -3.34 4.97
CA ARG A 45 5.01 -1.89 4.72
C ARG A 45 5.75 -1.56 3.42
N ARG A 46 6.86 -2.24 3.13
CA ARG A 46 7.60 -2.04 1.88
C ARG A 46 6.77 -2.45 0.67
N THR A 47 6.11 -3.59 0.70
CA THR A 47 5.21 -4.05 -0.38
C THR A 47 4.08 -3.06 -0.65
N LEU A 48 3.50 -2.46 0.40
CA LEU A 48 2.48 -1.42 0.25
C LEU A 48 3.05 -0.17 -0.44
N LEU A 49 4.25 0.26 -0.05
CA LEU A 49 4.91 1.40 -0.69
C LEU A 49 5.26 1.13 -2.15
N ASP A 50 5.76 -0.07 -2.46
CA ASP A 50 6.07 -0.45 -3.84
C ASP A 50 4.78 -0.45 -4.68
N SER A 51 3.67 -0.97 -4.15
CA SER A 51 2.37 -0.95 -4.82
C SER A 51 1.82 0.46 -5.03
N LEU A 52 2.04 1.36 -4.05
CA LEU A 52 1.67 2.77 -4.15
C LEU A 52 2.47 3.47 -5.24
N HIS A 53 3.79 3.27 -5.28
CA HIS A 53 4.65 3.86 -6.31
C HIS A 53 4.27 3.35 -7.71
N ASP A 54 4.00 2.05 -7.85
CA ASP A 54 3.54 1.46 -9.12
C ASP A 54 2.21 2.07 -9.59
N ALA A 55 1.27 2.26 -8.66
CA ALA A 55 -0.01 2.92 -8.97
C ALA A 55 0.21 4.38 -9.40
N GLN A 56 1.08 5.11 -8.69
CA GLN A 56 1.42 6.49 -9.02
C GLN A 56 2.02 6.58 -10.44
N CYS A 57 2.99 5.73 -10.78
CA CYS A 57 3.59 5.73 -12.11
C CYS A 57 2.56 5.50 -13.22
N LYS A 58 1.57 4.61 -12.99
CA LYS A 58 0.48 4.37 -13.95
C LYS A 58 -0.42 5.60 -14.11
N ILE A 59 -0.74 6.28 -13.01
CA ILE A 59 -1.52 7.52 -13.02
C ILE A 59 -0.78 8.61 -13.79
N ASP A 60 0.52 8.80 -13.52
CA ASP A 60 1.34 9.82 -14.20
C ASP A 60 1.37 9.61 -15.72
N CYS A 61 1.51 8.36 -16.17
CA CYS A 61 1.43 8.01 -17.60
C CYS A 61 0.06 8.36 -18.19
N LEU A 62 -1.02 8.06 -17.47
CA LEU A 62 -2.38 8.34 -17.93
C LEU A 62 -2.65 9.85 -18.00
N ASP A 63 -2.21 10.60 -16.99
CA ASP A 63 -2.36 12.06 -16.93
C ASP A 63 -1.60 12.74 -18.06
N TYR A 64 -0.38 12.27 -18.36
CA TYR A 64 0.38 12.76 -19.50
C TYR A 64 -0.36 12.51 -20.83
N LEU A 65 -0.92 11.30 -21.03
CA LEU A 65 -1.71 10.99 -22.21
C LEU A 65 -2.94 11.90 -22.33
N LEU A 66 -3.67 12.10 -21.23
CA LEU A 66 -4.84 12.98 -21.19
C LEU A 66 -4.46 14.44 -21.51
N TYR A 67 -3.34 14.93 -20.99
CA TYR A 67 -2.81 16.25 -21.31
C TYR A 67 -2.52 16.38 -22.81
N MET A 68 -1.84 15.40 -23.42
CA MET A 68 -1.52 15.43 -24.85
C MET A 68 -2.79 15.46 -25.71
N ILE A 69 -3.79 14.64 -25.40
CA ILE A 69 -5.07 14.62 -26.13
C ILE A 69 -5.78 15.98 -26.02
N LYS A 70 -5.84 16.57 -24.81
CA LYS A 70 -6.46 17.89 -24.60
C LYS A 70 -5.72 19.00 -25.36
N LYS A 71 -4.38 18.95 -25.37
CA LYS A 71 -3.54 19.92 -26.08
C LYS A 71 -3.76 19.86 -27.58
N GLU A 72 -3.80 18.66 -28.18
CA GLU A 72 -4.06 18.48 -29.61
C GLU A 72 -5.44 19.00 -30.01
N LYS A 73 -6.48 18.69 -29.24
CA LYS A 73 -7.83 19.23 -29.47
C LYS A 73 -7.83 20.77 -29.45
N THR A 74 -7.17 21.37 -28.47
CA THR A 74 -7.07 22.84 -28.35
C THR A 74 -6.34 23.46 -29.54
N ASN A 75 -5.29 22.79 -30.04
CA ASN A 75 -4.55 23.25 -31.21
C ASN A 75 -5.39 23.16 -32.50
N LEU A 76 -6.24 22.13 -32.65
CA LEU A 76 -7.16 21.99 -33.77
C LEU A 76 -8.22 23.09 -33.77
N GLU A 77 -8.75 23.46 -32.60
CA GLU A 77 -9.74 24.54 -32.46
C GLU A 77 -9.14 25.91 -32.81
N LYS A 78 -7.87 26.17 -32.50
CA LYS A 78 -7.17 27.42 -32.86
C LYS A 78 -6.84 27.56 -34.36
N ARG A 79 -6.87 26.46 -35.12
CA ARG A 79 -6.57 26.43 -36.56
C ARG A 79 -7.84 26.55 -37.43
N ARG A 80 -9.02 26.52 -36.82
CA ARG A 80 -10.31 26.76 -37.47
C ARG A 80 -10.72 28.21 -37.32
#